data_AF-A0A6C0F7X8-F1
#
_entry.id   AF-A0A6C0F7X8-F1
#
_cell.length_a   1.000
_cell.length_b   1.000
_cell.length_c   1.000
_cell.angle_alpha   90.00
_cell.angle_beta   90.00
_cell.angle_gamma   90.00
#
_symmetry.space_group_name_H-M   'P 1'
#
loop_
_entity.id
_entity.type
_entity.pdbx_description
1 polymer ?
#
loop_
_entity_poly.entity_id
_entity_poly.type
_entity_poly.pdbx_seq_one_letter_code
_entity_poly.pdbx_strand_id
1 'polypeptide(L)'
;MELSQNTAHCLCAHGGETCEKRPTYGKYCKKHRSLHLLQDGNIRIDRFTGKESDYYMKDITKYCITCMGIQPKTLTGIKKQEKFKMIHAWITVLQYHLKNISSIVTIQAWYRRHQVLSRFNERKQCNNDEDFYSFDPLTKIPPLYFYSFLDETGFRWGFDIRSLDKLIQGSEPRNPYTRILIQDAEVLKIQERVQKVKLEAPYEDIIEIVMRDRKSAIKQRTVDLFSKIEQSGYTCHIDWFLSLSLRRLQYLYKEFEDVWNYQAQLTPEMKRIIAPPDGRVFVTSLAEIWAMRDKEDVQERILESLSKFTHSGDANAGLGYMYFLIAFGRYSQPCYLAHCEWLSAVHS
;
A
#
# COMPACT_ATOMS: atom_id res chain seq x y z
N MET A 1 -76.61 -21.17 31.41
CA MET A 1 -75.14 -21.04 31.23
C MET A 1 -74.88 -20.98 29.74
N GLU A 2 -74.83 -19.76 29.20
CA GLU A 2 -74.59 -19.51 27.79
C GLU A 2 -73.12 -19.78 27.46
N LEU A 3 -72.90 -20.62 26.44
CA LEU A 3 -71.60 -20.86 25.82
C LEU A 3 -71.23 -19.62 24.99
N SER A 4 -70.36 -18.76 25.50
CA SER A 4 -69.76 -17.68 24.72
C SER A 4 -68.87 -18.28 23.62
N GLN A 5 -69.38 -18.37 22.40
CA GLN A 5 -68.60 -18.68 21.22
C GLN A 5 -67.57 -17.58 21.02
N ASN A 6 -66.30 -17.87 21.35
CA ASN A 6 -65.20 -16.95 21.13
C ASN A 6 -64.84 -16.95 19.63
N THR A 7 -65.62 -16.25 18.81
CA THR A 7 -65.36 -16.08 17.38
C THR A 7 -64.19 -15.14 17.18
N ALA A 8 -63.05 -15.65 16.69
CA ALA A 8 -61.91 -14.81 16.35
C ALA A 8 -62.30 -13.82 15.23
N HIS A 9 -62.33 -12.53 15.54
CA HIS A 9 -62.64 -11.44 14.61
C HIS A 9 -61.36 -10.82 14.03
N CYS A 10 -61.48 -10.20 12.85
CA CYS A 10 -60.37 -9.55 12.17
C CYS A 10 -59.93 -8.27 12.92
N LEU A 11 -58.62 -8.11 13.12
CA LEU A 11 -58.04 -6.86 13.63
C LEU A 11 -58.03 -5.79 12.53
N CYS A 12 -58.57 -4.62 12.81
CA CYS A 12 -58.60 -3.46 11.91
C CYS A 12 -57.68 -2.36 12.44
N ALA A 13 -56.98 -1.66 11.54
CA ALA A 13 -56.03 -0.60 11.89
C ALA A 13 -56.67 0.79 12.05
N HIS A 14 -57.99 0.93 11.90
CA HIS A 14 -58.68 2.22 11.95
C HIS A 14 -59.79 2.21 13.00
N GLY A 15 -59.58 2.97 14.10
CA GLY A 15 -60.65 3.66 14.82
C GLY A 15 -61.67 2.83 15.62
N GLY A 16 -61.42 1.57 15.95
CA GLY A 16 -62.27 0.82 16.90
C GLY A 16 -63.49 0.11 16.32
N GLU A 17 -63.70 0.09 15.00
CA GLU A 17 -64.76 -0.71 14.38
C GLU A 17 -64.33 -2.17 14.13
N THR A 18 -64.79 -3.11 14.94
CA THR A 18 -64.46 -4.54 14.79
C THR A 18 -64.91 -5.07 13.43
N CYS A 19 -63.97 -5.55 12.62
CA CYS A 19 -64.30 -6.21 11.37
C CYS A 19 -64.90 -7.59 11.66
N GLU A 20 -66.20 -7.75 11.44
CA GLU A 20 -66.95 -9.00 11.70
C GLU A 20 -66.51 -10.19 10.82
N LYS A 21 -65.64 -9.96 9.84
CA LYS A 21 -65.18 -11.00 8.91
C LYS A 21 -64.14 -11.90 9.57
N ARG A 22 -64.25 -13.20 9.29
CA ARG A 22 -63.29 -14.21 9.75
C ARG A 22 -61.88 -13.91 9.23
N PRO A 23 -60.84 -14.06 10.07
CA PRO A 23 -59.46 -13.88 9.65
C PRO A 23 -59.02 -15.02 8.71
N THR A 24 -58.32 -14.67 7.63
CA THR A 24 -57.79 -15.61 6.64
C THR A 24 -56.28 -15.42 6.39
N TYR A 25 -55.71 -14.28 6.80
CA TYR A 25 -54.29 -13.94 6.68
C TYR A 25 -53.77 -13.54 8.07
N GLY A 26 -53.31 -14.51 8.85
CA GLY A 26 -52.98 -14.32 10.26
C GLY A 26 -54.20 -13.84 11.05
N LYS A 27 -54.14 -12.60 11.56
CA LYS A 27 -55.25 -11.97 12.32
C LYS A 27 -56.17 -11.09 11.45
N TYR A 28 -56.01 -11.10 10.13
CA TYR A 28 -56.69 -10.19 9.19
C TYR A 28 -57.58 -10.95 8.19
N CYS A 29 -58.71 -10.35 7.81
CA CYS A 29 -59.60 -10.89 6.78
C CYS A 29 -59.11 -10.56 5.36
N LYS A 30 -59.77 -11.11 4.33
CA LYS A 30 -59.45 -10.84 2.91
C LYS A 30 -59.46 -9.35 2.54
N LYS A 31 -60.32 -8.53 3.16
CA LYS A 31 -60.36 -7.06 2.93
C LYS A 31 -59.13 -6.35 3.49
N HIS A 32 -58.60 -6.84 4.61
CA HIS A 32 -57.47 -6.25 5.34
C HIS A 32 -56.15 -7.02 5.15
N ARG A 33 -56.07 -7.92 4.18
CA ARG A 33 -54.89 -8.76 3.91
C ARG A 33 -53.60 -7.97 3.69
N SER A 34 -53.68 -6.74 3.17
CA SER A 34 -52.52 -5.86 3.00
C SER A 34 -51.79 -5.57 4.31
N LEU A 35 -52.50 -5.50 5.45
CA LEU A 35 -51.90 -5.30 6.78
C LEU A 35 -51.08 -6.51 7.25
N HIS A 36 -51.39 -7.70 6.70
CA HIS A 36 -50.63 -8.91 6.98
C HIS A 36 -49.46 -9.09 6.01
N LEU A 37 -49.73 -8.86 4.71
CA LEU A 37 -48.86 -9.20 3.59
C LEU A 37 -47.85 -8.10 3.24
N LEU A 38 -48.10 -6.84 3.66
CA LEU A 38 -47.23 -5.71 3.37
C LEU A 38 -46.61 -5.14 4.65
N GLN A 39 -45.42 -4.56 4.51
CA GLN A 39 -44.74 -3.74 5.50
C GLN A 39 -44.24 -2.47 4.82
N ASP A 40 -44.62 -1.30 5.34
CA ASP A 40 -44.33 0.00 4.72
C ASP A 40 -44.77 0.09 3.24
N GLY A 41 -45.84 -0.65 2.92
CA GLY A 41 -46.40 -0.79 1.58
C GLY A 41 -45.60 -1.68 0.62
N ASN A 42 -44.58 -2.39 1.08
CA ASN A 42 -43.84 -3.38 0.29
C ASN A 42 -44.23 -4.81 0.69
N ILE A 43 -44.21 -5.73 -0.27
CA ILE A 43 -44.52 -7.14 -0.04
C ILE A 43 -43.53 -7.76 0.94
N ARG A 44 -44.04 -8.40 1.98
CA ARG A 44 -43.25 -9.13 2.96
C ARG A 44 -42.81 -10.49 2.42
N ILE A 45 -41.51 -10.73 2.36
CA ILE A 45 -40.92 -11.99 1.87
C ILE A 45 -41.32 -13.18 2.76
N ASP A 46 -41.37 -12.99 4.08
CA ASP A 46 -41.70 -14.02 5.06
C ASP A 46 -43.18 -14.44 5.03
N ARG A 47 -44.05 -13.60 4.47
CA ARG A 47 -45.51 -13.81 4.39
C ARG A 47 -46.02 -13.88 2.95
N PHE A 48 -45.12 -14.05 1.99
CA PHE A 48 -45.48 -14.13 0.58
C PHE A 48 -46.29 -15.40 0.30
N THR A 49 -47.48 -15.23 -0.26
CA THR A 49 -48.47 -16.30 -0.45
C THR A 49 -48.36 -17.03 -1.78
N GLY A 50 -47.58 -16.50 -2.74
CA GLY A 50 -47.48 -17.06 -4.10
C GLY A 50 -48.73 -16.88 -4.98
N LYS A 51 -49.80 -16.23 -4.48
CA LYS A 51 -51.06 -16.06 -5.21
C LYS A 51 -51.24 -14.62 -5.72
N GLU A 52 -51.39 -14.45 -7.04
CA GLU A 52 -51.55 -13.14 -7.68
C GLU A 52 -52.76 -12.34 -7.14
N SER A 53 -53.86 -13.04 -6.83
CA SER A 53 -55.11 -12.45 -6.36
C SER A 53 -54.99 -11.76 -4.99
N ASP A 54 -53.96 -12.10 -4.21
CA ASP A 54 -53.73 -11.54 -2.88
C ASP A 54 -53.14 -10.13 -2.94
N TYR A 55 -52.52 -9.74 -4.05
CA TYR A 55 -51.81 -8.46 -4.18
C TYR A 55 -52.51 -7.51 -5.15
N TYR A 56 -52.56 -6.22 -4.82
CA TYR A 56 -53.05 -5.22 -5.76
C TYR A 56 -51.95 -4.87 -6.78
N MET A 57 -52.35 -4.42 -7.97
CA MET A 57 -51.42 -4.02 -9.04
C MET A 57 -50.44 -2.92 -8.59
N LYS A 58 -50.91 -1.99 -7.73
CA LYS A 58 -50.09 -0.94 -7.14
C LYS A 58 -48.99 -1.50 -6.23
N ASP A 59 -49.28 -2.54 -5.45
CA ASP A 59 -48.33 -3.15 -4.52
C ASP A 59 -47.22 -3.89 -5.28
N ILE A 60 -47.64 -4.64 -6.32
CA ILE A 60 -46.73 -5.34 -7.26
C ILE A 60 -45.81 -4.32 -7.95
N THR A 61 -46.38 -3.27 -8.53
CA THR A 61 -45.60 -2.25 -9.25
C THR A 61 -44.63 -1.52 -8.33
N LYS A 62 -45.06 -1.18 -7.11
CA LYS A 62 -44.19 -0.58 -6.09
C LYS A 62 -43.02 -1.49 -5.76
N TYR A 63 -43.27 -2.77 -5.46
CA TYR A 63 -42.22 -3.72 -5.10
C TYR A 63 -41.19 -3.92 -6.22
N CYS A 64 -41.61 -3.99 -7.48
CA CYS A 64 -40.69 -4.05 -8.62
C CYS A 64 -39.73 -2.86 -8.66
N ILE A 65 -40.23 -1.65 -8.36
CA ILE A 65 -39.42 -0.43 -8.41
C ILE A 65 -38.51 -0.33 -7.18
N THR A 66 -39.08 -0.48 -5.98
CA THR A 66 -38.37 -0.20 -4.73
C THR A 66 -37.45 -1.32 -4.29
N CYS A 67 -37.83 -2.58 -4.52
CA CYS A 67 -37.09 -3.73 -3.98
C CYS A 67 -36.29 -4.48 -5.04
N MET A 68 -36.72 -4.46 -6.32
CA MET A 68 -35.98 -5.07 -7.43
C MET A 68 -35.19 -4.06 -8.27
N GLY A 69 -35.36 -2.74 -8.04
CA GLY A 69 -34.64 -1.70 -8.78
C GLY A 69 -35.04 -1.56 -10.25
N ILE A 70 -36.23 -2.06 -10.64
CA ILE A 70 -36.69 -1.99 -12.02
C ILE A 70 -37.14 -0.57 -12.36
N GLN A 71 -36.69 -0.05 -13.50
CA GLN A 71 -37.05 1.28 -13.96
C GLN A 71 -38.56 1.39 -14.27
N PRO A 72 -39.26 2.47 -13.88
CA PRO A 72 -40.70 2.61 -14.12
C PRO A 72 -41.09 2.47 -15.60
N LYS A 73 -40.28 3.03 -16.51
CA LYS A 73 -40.48 2.96 -17.98
C LYS A 73 -40.57 1.52 -18.51
N THR A 74 -39.81 0.60 -17.92
CA THR A 74 -39.82 -0.82 -18.32
C THR A 74 -41.07 -1.57 -17.83
N LEU A 75 -41.86 -1.00 -16.92
CA LEU A 75 -43.08 -1.62 -16.37
C LEU A 75 -44.36 -1.09 -17.03
N THR A 76 -44.26 -0.08 -17.89
CA THR A 76 -45.39 0.52 -18.62
C THR A 76 -45.96 -0.49 -19.62
N GLY A 77 -47.29 -0.66 -19.65
CA GLY A 77 -47.96 -1.61 -20.56
C GLY A 77 -47.87 -3.09 -20.17
N ILE A 78 -47.02 -3.48 -19.20
CA ILE A 78 -46.93 -4.87 -18.75
C ILE A 78 -48.15 -5.25 -17.90
N LYS A 79 -48.78 -6.39 -18.24
CA LYS A 79 -49.93 -6.97 -17.52
C LYS A 79 -49.56 -7.37 -16.09
N LYS A 80 -50.53 -7.33 -15.17
CA LYS A 80 -50.36 -7.70 -13.75
C LYS A 80 -49.74 -9.10 -13.58
N GLN A 81 -50.22 -10.08 -14.34
CA GLN A 81 -49.74 -11.46 -14.33
C GLN A 81 -48.24 -11.57 -14.57
N GLU A 82 -47.71 -10.87 -15.58
CA GLU A 82 -46.29 -10.92 -15.93
C GLU A 82 -45.43 -10.26 -14.84
N LYS A 83 -45.85 -9.10 -14.32
CA LYS A 83 -45.17 -8.48 -13.17
C LYS A 83 -45.16 -9.39 -11.95
N PHE A 84 -46.26 -10.07 -11.69
CA PHE A 84 -46.36 -11.01 -10.58
C PHE A 84 -45.41 -12.20 -10.74
N LYS A 85 -45.30 -12.77 -11.95
CA LYS A 85 -44.31 -13.83 -12.25
C LYS A 85 -42.89 -13.39 -11.94
N MET A 86 -42.52 -12.15 -12.31
CA MET A 86 -41.20 -11.59 -12.00
C MET A 86 -40.95 -11.51 -10.50
N ILE A 87 -41.91 -10.98 -9.73
CA ILE A 87 -41.83 -10.92 -8.26
C ILE A 87 -41.75 -12.31 -7.66
N HIS A 88 -42.58 -13.24 -8.14
CA HIS A 88 -42.60 -14.61 -7.64
C HIS A 88 -41.24 -15.29 -7.81
N ALA A 89 -40.65 -15.21 -9.01
CA ALA A 89 -39.32 -15.74 -9.28
C ALA A 89 -38.26 -15.10 -8.36
N TRP A 90 -38.28 -13.77 -8.24
CA TRP A 90 -37.37 -13.03 -7.37
C TRP A 90 -37.48 -13.43 -5.89
N ILE A 91 -38.70 -13.45 -5.33
CA ILE A 91 -38.94 -13.82 -3.94
C ILE A 91 -38.55 -15.29 -3.69
N THR A 92 -38.80 -16.19 -4.65
CA THR A 92 -38.40 -17.60 -4.54
C THR A 92 -36.88 -17.72 -4.38
N VAL A 93 -36.11 -16.98 -5.19
CA VAL A 93 -34.65 -16.92 -5.09
C VAL A 93 -34.20 -16.36 -3.73
N LEU A 94 -34.83 -15.26 -3.27
CA LEU A 94 -34.52 -14.70 -1.96
C LEU A 94 -34.83 -15.64 -0.80
N GLN A 95 -35.97 -16.32 -0.82
CA GLN A 95 -36.34 -17.30 0.21
C GLN A 95 -35.35 -18.47 0.24
N TYR A 96 -34.88 -18.93 -0.93
CA TYR A 96 -33.82 -19.93 -1.02
C TYR A 96 -32.52 -19.44 -0.38
N HIS A 97 -32.09 -18.20 -0.66
CA HIS A 97 -30.88 -17.63 -0.06
C HIS A 97 -31.01 -17.42 1.45
N LEU A 98 -32.14 -16.90 1.92
CA LEU A 98 -32.41 -16.69 3.35
C LEU A 98 -32.39 -18.00 4.13
N LYS A 99 -32.99 -19.06 3.58
CA LYS A 99 -32.97 -20.40 4.19
C LYS A 99 -31.54 -20.95 4.33
N ASN A 100 -30.65 -20.61 3.39
CA ASN A 100 -29.28 -21.12 3.32
C ASN A 100 -28.23 -20.08 3.73
N ILE A 101 -28.61 -19.00 4.40
CA ILE A 101 -27.72 -17.85 4.64
C ILE A 101 -26.47 -18.24 5.43
N SER A 102 -26.61 -19.13 6.43
CA SER A 102 -25.48 -19.64 7.21
C SER A 102 -24.48 -20.41 6.35
N SER A 103 -24.97 -21.29 5.47
CA SER A 103 -24.14 -22.03 4.51
C SER A 103 -23.46 -21.09 3.51
N ILE A 104 -24.18 -20.10 2.98
CA ILE A 104 -23.63 -19.10 2.05
C ILE A 104 -22.51 -18.31 2.71
N VAL A 105 -22.74 -17.79 3.92
CA VAL A 105 -21.73 -17.05 4.69
C VAL A 105 -20.51 -17.93 4.97
N THR A 106 -20.73 -19.20 5.30
CA THR A 106 -19.66 -20.17 5.53
C THR A 106 -18.85 -20.39 4.25
N ILE A 107 -19.48 -20.66 3.11
CA ILE A 107 -18.82 -20.84 1.81
C ILE A 107 -18.02 -19.57 1.44
N GLN A 108 -18.61 -18.39 1.59
CA GLN A 108 -17.92 -17.12 1.33
C GLN A 108 -16.70 -16.92 2.25
N ALA A 109 -16.80 -17.30 3.53
CA ALA A 109 -15.69 -17.24 4.46
C ALA A 109 -14.56 -18.21 4.06
N TRP A 110 -14.89 -19.44 3.68
CA TRP A 110 -13.93 -20.41 3.17
C TRP A 110 -13.26 -19.94 1.87
N TYR A 111 -14.03 -19.36 0.96
CA TYR A 111 -13.49 -18.80 -0.28
C TYR A 111 -12.52 -17.64 -0.02
N ARG A 112 -12.90 -16.68 0.83
CA ARG A 112 -12.01 -15.57 1.25
C ARG A 112 -10.73 -16.12 1.91
N ARG A 113 -10.87 -17.11 2.80
CA ARG A 113 -9.71 -17.76 3.43
C ARG A 113 -8.81 -18.44 2.40
N HIS A 114 -9.38 -19.19 1.46
CA HIS A 114 -8.63 -19.87 0.40
C HIS A 114 -7.86 -18.86 -0.47
N GLN A 115 -8.46 -17.74 -0.85
CA GLN A 115 -7.76 -16.68 -1.60
C GLN A 115 -6.54 -16.15 -0.85
N VAL A 116 -6.65 -15.92 0.46
CA VAL A 116 -5.52 -15.45 1.29
C VAL A 116 -4.43 -16.53 1.38
N LEU A 117 -4.81 -17.78 1.64
CA LEU A 117 -3.87 -18.90 1.76
C LEU A 117 -3.16 -19.22 0.44
N SER A 118 -3.87 -19.18 -0.69
CA SER A 118 -3.29 -19.41 -2.03
C SER A 118 -2.16 -18.42 -2.29
N ARG A 119 -2.42 -17.12 -2.09
CA ARG A 119 -1.43 -16.06 -2.30
C ARG A 119 -0.22 -16.16 -1.36
N PHE A 120 -0.44 -16.55 -0.11
CA PHE A 120 0.65 -16.77 0.84
C PHE A 120 1.52 -17.97 0.44
N ASN A 121 0.90 -19.05 -0.04
CA ASN A 121 1.61 -20.24 -0.50
C ASN A 121 2.37 -19.98 -1.81
N GLU A 122 1.82 -19.18 -2.73
CA GLU A 122 2.50 -18.79 -3.97
C GLU A 122 3.86 -18.13 -3.72
N ARG A 123 3.96 -17.27 -2.69
CA ARG A 123 5.23 -16.63 -2.30
C ARG A 123 6.28 -17.63 -1.86
N LYS A 124 5.88 -18.62 -1.07
CA LYS A 124 6.79 -19.68 -0.58
C LYS A 124 7.24 -20.65 -1.68
N GLN A 125 6.52 -20.69 -2.79
CA GLN A 125 6.85 -21.52 -3.94
C GLN A 125 7.77 -20.81 -4.94
N CYS A 126 8.09 -19.53 -4.71
CA CYS A 126 8.99 -18.80 -5.59
C CYS A 126 10.44 -19.25 -5.39
N ASN A 127 11.21 -19.18 -6.47
CA ASN A 127 12.62 -19.57 -6.53
C ASN A 127 13.58 -18.42 -6.17
N ASN A 128 13.04 -17.24 -5.85
CA ASN A 128 13.76 -16.08 -5.36
C ASN A 128 13.13 -15.59 -4.05
N ASP A 129 13.92 -14.94 -3.21
CA ASP A 129 13.50 -14.48 -1.88
C ASP A 129 13.20 -12.97 -1.81
N GLU A 130 13.66 -12.20 -2.80
CA GLU A 130 13.55 -10.74 -2.87
C GLU A 130 13.13 -10.25 -4.27
N ASP A 131 12.70 -9.00 -4.36
CA ASP A 131 12.42 -8.31 -5.63
C ASP A 131 13.70 -7.70 -6.23
N PHE A 132 13.83 -7.74 -7.56
CA PHE A 132 15.07 -7.36 -8.25
C PHE A 132 15.33 -5.84 -8.30
N TYR A 133 14.30 -5.01 -8.10
CA TYR A 133 14.41 -3.57 -8.25
C TYR A 133 14.46 -2.86 -6.89
N SER A 134 13.58 -3.26 -5.99
CA SER A 134 13.50 -2.71 -4.63
C SER A 134 14.40 -3.42 -3.62
N PHE A 135 14.83 -4.66 -3.92
CA PHE A 135 15.50 -5.56 -2.97
C PHE A 135 14.67 -5.89 -1.73
N ASP A 136 13.36 -5.62 -1.76
CA ASP A 136 12.47 -6.01 -0.68
C ASP A 136 12.24 -7.52 -0.71
N PRO A 137 12.29 -8.20 0.46
CA PRO A 137 11.89 -9.59 0.56
C PRO A 137 10.47 -9.80 0.03
N LEU A 138 10.23 -10.90 -0.70
CA LEU A 138 8.93 -11.22 -1.27
C LEU A 138 7.83 -11.30 -0.22
N THR A 139 8.18 -11.59 1.04
CA THR A 139 7.26 -11.63 2.18
C THR A 139 6.75 -10.25 2.60
N LYS A 140 7.51 -9.17 2.33
CA LYS A 140 7.15 -7.79 2.66
C LYS A 140 6.33 -7.09 1.59
N ILE A 141 6.39 -7.54 0.34
CA ILE A 141 5.64 -6.95 -0.78
C ILE A 141 4.13 -7.02 -0.48
N PRO A 142 3.35 -5.93 -0.56
CA PRO A 142 1.90 -6.00 -0.34
C PRO A 142 1.19 -7.00 -1.28
N PRO A 143 0.15 -7.74 -0.84
CA PRO A 143 -0.58 -8.69 -1.69
C PRO A 143 -1.19 -8.09 -2.96
N LEU A 144 -1.44 -6.78 -2.96
CA LEU A 144 -1.89 -6.03 -4.12
C LEU A 144 -0.84 -6.02 -5.24
N TYR A 145 0.42 -5.80 -4.86
CA TYR A 145 1.55 -5.62 -5.78
C TYR A 145 2.31 -6.91 -6.08
N PHE A 146 2.11 -7.97 -5.30
CA PHE A 146 2.78 -9.24 -5.59
C PHE A 146 2.27 -9.89 -6.87
N TYR A 147 3.21 -10.31 -7.71
CA TYR A 147 2.97 -11.07 -8.93
C TYR A 147 3.96 -12.22 -9.03
N SER A 148 3.53 -13.35 -9.59
CA SER A 148 4.46 -14.45 -9.91
C SER A 148 4.05 -15.16 -11.20
N PHE A 149 5.04 -15.65 -11.93
CA PHE A 149 4.82 -16.47 -13.12
C PHE A 149 5.81 -17.64 -13.18
N LEU A 150 5.45 -18.66 -13.93
CA LEU A 150 6.32 -19.81 -14.21
C LEU A 150 7.13 -19.53 -15.46
N ASP A 151 8.41 -19.88 -15.44
CA ASP A 151 9.19 -19.95 -16.67
C ASP A 151 8.97 -21.27 -17.42
N GLU A 152 9.58 -21.39 -18.60
CA GLU A 152 9.50 -22.58 -19.46
C GLU A 152 10.06 -23.84 -18.79
N THR A 153 10.95 -23.67 -17.80
CA THR A 153 11.55 -24.76 -17.03
C THR A 153 10.71 -25.14 -15.80
N GLY A 154 9.60 -24.46 -15.55
CA GLY A 154 8.68 -24.72 -14.44
C GLY A 154 9.10 -24.09 -13.11
N PHE A 155 10.10 -23.20 -13.09
CA PHE A 155 10.45 -22.43 -11.90
C PHE A 155 9.51 -21.23 -11.76
N ARG A 156 9.10 -20.96 -10.53
CA ARG A 156 8.20 -19.83 -10.21
C ARG A 156 9.04 -18.65 -9.76
N TRP A 157 8.85 -17.51 -10.38
CA TRP A 157 9.54 -16.28 -10.00
C TRP A 157 8.55 -15.27 -9.47
N GLY A 158 8.82 -14.74 -8.28
CA GLY A 158 7.99 -13.75 -7.59
C GLY A 158 8.57 -12.36 -7.70
N PHE A 159 7.70 -11.36 -7.85
CA PHE A 159 8.11 -9.98 -8.09
C PHE A 159 7.12 -8.98 -7.48
N ASP A 160 7.57 -7.76 -7.30
CA ASP A 160 6.66 -6.61 -7.23
C ASP A 160 6.24 -6.25 -8.67
N ILE A 161 4.92 -6.18 -8.91
CA ILE A 161 4.36 -5.86 -10.22
C ILE A 161 4.77 -4.48 -10.72
N ARG A 162 5.10 -3.56 -9.80
CA ARG A 162 5.59 -2.21 -10.13
C ARG A 162 7.02 -2.26 -10.64
N SER A 163 7.86 -3.13 -10.08
CA SER A 163 9.20 -3.44 -10.60
C SER A 163 9.09 -4.04 -12.01
N LEU A 164 8.19 -5.01 -12.19
CA LEU A 164 7.93 -5.61 -13.49
C LEU A 164 7.46 -4.58 -14.53
N ASP A 165 6.59 -3.64 -14.16
CA ASP A 165 6.16 -2.53 -15.05
C ASP A 165 7.37 -1.78 -15.63
N LYS A 166 8.39 -1.50 -14.81
CA LYS A 166 9.62 -0.84 -15.28
C LYS A 166 10.45 -1.74 -16.19
N LEU A 167 10.54 -3.04 -15.88
CA LEU A 167 11.28 -4.01 -16.68
C LEU A 167 10.67 -4.19 -18.08
N ILE A 168 9.34 -4.31 -18.17
CA ILE A 168 8.63 -4.55 -19.43
C ILE A 168 8.54 -3.34 -20.36
N GLN A 169 8.93 -2.16 -19.88
CA GLN A 169 9.09 -0.97 -20.73
C GLN A 169 10.37 -1.04 -21.59
N GLY A 170 11.29 -1.96 -21.29
CA GLY A 170 12.44 -2.24 -22.14
C GLY A 170 12.07 -2.98 -23.43
N SER A 171 12.91 -2.88 -24.46
CA SER A 171 12.65 -3.51 -25.77
C SER A 171 12.71 -5.03 -25.76
N GLU A 172 13.48 -5.63 -24.84
CA GLU A 172 13.59 -7.09 -24.67
C GLU A 172 13.50 -7.43 -23.18
N PRO A 173 12.29 -7.54 -22.61
CA PRO A 173 12.14 -7.81 -21.20
C PRO A 173 12.56 -9.25 -20.90
N ARG A 174 13.61 -9.39 -20.09
CA ARG A 174 14.17 -10.67 -19.66
C ARG A 174 13.99 -10.81 -18.16
N ASN A 175 13.74 -12.04 -17.70
CA ASN A 175 13.71 -12.33 -16.27
C ASN A 175 15.04 -11.90 -15.62
N PRO A 176 15.02 -11.05 -14.58
CA PRO A 176 16.23 -10.53 -13.93
C PRO A 176 17.16 -11.61 -13.37
N TYR A 177 16.60 -12.76 -12.98
CA TYR A 177 17.33 -13.86 -12.35
C TYR A 177 17.93 -14.84 -13.37
N THR A 178 17.19 -15.16 -14.43
CA THR A 178 17.61 -16.18 -15.42
C THR A 178 18.08 -15.60 -16.75
N ARG A 179 17.78 -14.32 -17.02
CA ARG A 179 18.00 -13.62 -18.30
C ARG A 179 17.27 -14.21 -19.51
N ILE A 180 16.34 -15.13 -19.25
CA ILE A 180 15.44 -15.70 -20.27
C ILE A 180 14.40 -14.65 -20.65
N LEU A 181 14.07 -14.56 -21.93
CA LEU A 181 13.07 -13.62 -22.43
C LEU A 181 11.69 -13.94 -21.83
N ILE A 182 10.98 -12.91 -21.38
CA ILE A 182 9.60 -13.04 -20.90
C ILE A 182 8.69 -13.13 -22.12
N GLN A 183 7.90 -14.20 -22.22
CA GLN A 183 7.00 -14.41 -23.35
C GLN A 183 5.98 -13.29 -23.47
N ASP A 184 5.64 -12.89 -24.69
CA ASP A 184 4.69 -11.80 -24.98
C ASP A 184 3.33 -12.00 -24.31
N ALA A 185 2.86 -13.24 -24.24
CA ALA A 185 1.61 -13.59 -23.55
C ALA A 185 1.66 -13.25 -22.05
N GLU A 186 2.82 -13.39 -21.42
CA GLU A 186 3.02 -13.05 -20.01
C GLU A 186 3.21 -11.54 -19.84
N VAL A 187 3.90 -10.87 -20.76
CA VAL A 187 4.01 -9.40 -20.79
C VAL A 187 2.63 -8.75 -20.86
N LEU A 188 1.72 -9.25 -21.70
CA LEU A 188 0.35 -8.75 -21.79
C LEU A 188 -0.41 -8.91 -20.45
N LYS A 189 -0.27 -10.05 -19.76
CA LYS A 189 -0.88 -10.25 -18.43
C LYS A 189 -0.32 -9.28 -17.39
N ILE A 190 0.99 -9.05 -17.41
CA ILE A 190 1.66 -8.07 -16.54
C ILE A 190 1.07 -6.68 -16.79
N GLN A 191 0.97 -6.26 -18.06
CA GLN A 191 0.39 -4.95 -18.43
C GLN A 191 -1.06 -4.81 -17.95
N GLU A 192 -1.91 -5.80 -18.18
CA GLU A 192 -3.29 -5.79 -17.71
C GLU A 192 -3.37 -5.72 -16.18
N ARG A 193 -2.51 -6.46 -15.47
CA ARG A 193 -2.46 -6.45 -14.01
C ARG A 193 -2.02 -5.08 -13.49
N VAL A 194 -1.00 -4.48 -14.10
CA VAL A 194 -0.52 -3.12 -13.77
C VAL A 194 -1.64 -2.11 -13.92
N GLN A 195 -2.38 -2.13 -15.03
CA GLN A 195 -3.49 -1.19 -15.26
C GLN A 195 -4.60 -1.33 -14.20
N LYS A 196 -4.96 -2.57 -13.84
CA LYS A 196 -5.94 -2.82 -12.76
C LYS A 196 -5.44 -2.29 -11.42
N VAL A 197 -4.19 -2.56 -11.07
CA VAL A 197 -3.58 -2.12 -9.80
C VAL A 197 -3.47 -0.59 -9.74
N LYS A 198 -3.18 0.10 -10.84
CA LYS A 198 -3.14 1.57 -10.91
C LYS A 198 -4.52 2.22 -10.66
N LEU A 199 -5.61 1.51 -10.91
CA LEU A 199 -6.98 1.96 -10.63
C LEU A 199 -7.44 1.65 -9.20
N GLU A 200 -6.75 0.75 -8.50
CA GLU A 200 -7.04 0.40 -7.11
C GLU A 200 -6.32 1.37 -6.16
N ALA A 201 -7.07 2.16 -5.40
CA ALA A 201 -6.51 3.07 -4.40
C ALA A 201 -6.22 2.34 -3.06
N PRO A 202 -5.11 2.64 -2.36
CA PRO A 202 -4.01 3.54 -2.76
C PRO A 202 -2.98 2.85 -3.66
N TYR A 203 -2.58 3.52 -4.75
CA TYR A 203 -1.45 3.13 -5.59
C TYR A 203 -0.19 3.90 -5.15
N GLU A 204 0.89 3.19 -4.82
CA GLU A 204 2.19 3.78 -4.50
C GLU A 204 3.19 3.48 -5.62
N ASP A 205 3.84 4.52 -6.18
CA ASP A 205 4.88 4.35 -7.18
C ASP A 205 6.17 3.82 -6.54
N ILE A 206 6.75 2.78 -7.17
CA ILE A 206 7.94 2.13 -6.63
C ILE A 206 9.19 3.01 -6.65
N ILE A 207 9.31 3.93 -7.61
CA ILE A 207 10.43 4.87 -7.68
C ILE A 207 10.39 5.80 -6.46
N GLU A 208 9.22 6.29 -6.10
CA GLU A 208 9.05 7.17 -4.94
C GLU A 208 9.41 6.46 -3.63
N ILE A 209 9.02 5.18 -3.49
CA ILE A 209 9.38 4.35 -2.34
C ILE A 209 10.89 4.17 -2.27
N VAL A 210 11.52 3.70 -3.35
CA VAL A 210 12.97 3.46 -3.39
C VAL A 210 13.75 4.75 -3.10
N MET A 211 13.33 5.87 -3.68
CA MET A 211 13.94 7.18 -3.42
C MET A 211 13.77 7.63 -1.96
N ARG A 212 12.58 7.45 -1.38
CA ARG A 212 12.31 7.79 0.02
C ARG A 212 13.15 6.93 0.96
N ASP A 213 13.24 5.64 0.68
CA ASP A 213 13.97 4.69 1.52
C ASP A 213 15.49 4.94 1.45
N ARG A 214 16.01 5.26 0.26
CA ARG A 214 17.40 5.74 0.09
C ARG A 214 17.68 6.99 0.92
N LYS A 215 16.82 8.02 0.83
CA LYS A 215 16.96 9.25 1.64
C LYS A 215 16.92 8.96 3.14
N SER A 216 16.04 8.04 3.56
CA SER A 216 15.95 7.60 4.95
C SER A 216 17.24 6.93 5.42
N ALA A 217 17.81 6.04 4.61
CA ALA A 217 19.08 5.36 4.91
C ALA A 217 20.25 6.36 5.03
N ILE A 218 20.35 7.32 4.11
CA ILE A 218 21.37 8.39 4.18
C ILE A 218 21.19 9.23 5.45
N LYS A 219 19.94 9.59 5.79
CA LYS A 219 19.64 10.34 7.02
C LYS A 219 20.08 9.55 8.26
N GLN A 220 19.75 8.26 8.35
CA GLN A 220 20.15 7.43 9.48
C GLN A 220 21.69 7.32 9.59
N ARG A 221 22.40 7.06 8.49
CA ARG A 221 23.87 7.04 8.47
C ARG A 221 24.47 8.39 8.92
N THR A 222 23.84 9.50 8.55
CA THR A 222 24.25 10.84 8.99
C THR A 222 24.05 10.99 10.50
N VAL A 223 22.91 10.57 11.04
CA VAL A 223 22.64 10.56 12.49
C VAL A 223 23.70 9.76 13.24
N ASP A 224 23.99 8.54 12.78
CA ASP A 224 24.93 7.65 13.44
C ASP A 224 26.36 8.23 13.44
N LEU A 225 26.81 8.79 12.31
CA LEU A 225 28.14 9.39 12.20
C LEU A 225 28.25 10.71 12.98
N PHE A 226 27.23 11.57 12.92
CA PHE A 226 27.27 12.86 13.60
C PHE A 226 27.16 12.69 15.12
N SER A 227 26.45 11.67 15.59
CA SER A 227 26.46 11.29 17.01
C SER A 227 27.86 10.90 17.49
N LYS A 228 28.67 10.24 16.65
CA LYS A 228 30.08 9.93 16.98
C LYS A 228 30.96 11.18 17.01
N ILE A 229 30.74 12.12 16.09
CA ILE A 229 31.42 13.42 16.07
C ILE A 229 31.14 14.17 17.38
N GLU A 230 29.88 14.19 17.83
CA GLU A 230 29.48 14.80 19.11
C GLU A 230 30.09 14.09 20.32
N GLN A 231 30.18 12.75 20.31
CA GLN A 231 30.87 11.98 21.36
C GLN A 231 32.38 12.29 21.43
N SER A 232 33.01 12.65 20.30
CA SER A 232 34.39 13.13 20.26
C SER A 232 34.57 14.57 20.74
N GLY A 233 33.48 15.24 21.16
CA GLY A 233 33.50 16.59 21.73
C GLY A 233 33.20 17.71 20.74
N TYR A 234 32.75 17.41 19.53
CA TYR A 234 32.44 18.43 18.52
C TYR A 234 30.94 18.53 18.23
N THR A 235 30.33 19.69 18.48
CA THR A 235 28.93 19.95 18.14
C THR A 235 28.66 19.76 16.64
N CYS A 236 27.71 18.91 16.26
CA CYS A 236 27.46 18.64 14.84
C CYS A 236 26.01 18.22 14.59
N HIS A 237 25.19 19.11 14.01
CA HIS A 237 23.79 18.79 13.69
C HIS A 237 23.63 18.27 12.27
N ILE A 238 22.81 17.22 12.12
CA ILE A 238 22.57 16.55 10.82
C ILE A 238 22.01 17.50 9.75
N ASP A 239 21.18 18.47 10.14
CA ASP A 239 20.53 19.39 9.21
C ASP A 239 21.54 20.31 8.52
N TRP A 240 22.71 20.54 9.12
CA TRP A 240 23.78 21.31 8.52
C TRP A 240 24.32 20.63 7.26
N PHE A 241 24.31 19.30 7.23
CA PHE A 241 24.80 18.50 6.11
C PHE A 241 23.66 18.14 5.16
N LEU A 242 22.53 17.72 5.71
CA LEU A 242 21.36 17.31 4.92
C LEU A 242 20.72 18.47 4.17
N SER A 243 20.94 19.73 4.58
CA SER A 243 20.43 20.92 3.87
C SER A 243 21.34 21.44 2.76
N LEU A 244 22.59 20.98 2.65
CA LEU A 244 23.52 21.45 1.61
C LEU A 244 23.01 21.13 0.20
N SER A 245 23.24 22.05 -0.75
CA SER A 245 22.97 21.79 -2.17
C SER A 245 24.01 20.83 -2.76
N LEU A 246 23.66 20.15 -3.87
CA LEU A 246 24.58 19.26 -4.61
C LEU A 246 25.96 19.92 -4.81
N ARG A 247 25.97 21.16 -5.31
CA ARG A 247 27.21 21.88 -5.60
C ARG A 247 28.04 22.16 -4.35
N ARG A 248 27.41 22.51 -3.22
CA ARG A 248 28.11 22.68 -1.93
C ARG A 248 28.68 21.37 -1.42
N LEU A 249 27.99 20.24 -1.63
CA LEU A 249 28.49 18.92 -1.27
C LEU A 249 29.70 18.50 -2.13
N GLN A 250 29.67 18.78 -3.44
CA GLN A 250 30.81 18.51 -4.33
C GLN A 250 32.05 19.31 -3.89
N TYR A 251 31.87 20.59 -3.57
CA TYR A 251 32.95 21.41 -3.03
C TYR A 251 33.40 20.94 -1.64
N LEU A 252 32.49 20.53 -0.77
CA LEU A 252 32.81 19.94 0.53
C LEU A 252 33.70 18.70 0.38
N TYR A 253 33.34 17.78 -0.52
CA TYR A 253 34.17 16.60 -0.80
C TYR A 253 35.58 17.01 -1.25
N LYS A 254 35.67 17.95 -2.20
CA LYS A 254 36.95 18.46 -2.70
C LYS A 254 37.81 19.06 -1.60
N GLU A 255 37.26 19.97 -0.78
CA GLU A 255 38.04 20.61 0.29
C GLU A 255 38.40 19.60 1.38
N PHE A 256 37.53 18.63 1.66
CA PHE A 256 37.83 17.61 2.65
C PHE A 256 38.98 16.70 2.18
N GLU A 257 39.00 16.33 0.90
CA GLU A 257 40.14 15.64 0.28
C GLU A 257 41.41 16.49 0.33
N ASP A 258 41.30 17.79 0.07
CA ASP A 258 42.42 18.72 0.09
C ASP A 258 43.02 18.90 1.49
N VAL A 259 42.16 19.05 2.51
CA VAL A 259 42.56 19.12 3.92
C VAL A 259 43.32 17.85 4.32
N TRP A 260 42.76 16.69 4.01
CA TRP A 260 43.36 15.40 4.39
C TRP A 260 44.69 15.12 3.68
N ASN A 261 44.76 15.44 2.38
CA ASN A 261 45.93 15.07 1.58
C ASN A 261 47.05 16.10 1.63
N TYR A 262 46.73 17.39 1.72
CA TYR A 262 47.69 18.47 1.54
C TYR A 262 47.76 19.42 2.76
N GLN A 263 46.62 19.97 3.22
CA GLN A 263 46.68 21.04 4.24
C GLN A 263 47.08 20.53 5.63
N ALA A 264 46.64 19.33 6.03
CA ALA A 264 46.91 18.79 7.36
C ALA A 264 48.36 18.33 7.57
N GLN A 265 49.19 18.26 6.51
CA GLN A 265 50.60 17.83 6.54
C GLN A 265 50.84 16.50 7.30
N LEU A 266 49.87 15.59 7.25
CA LEU A 266 49.93 14.30 7.96
C LEU A 266 50.94 13.36 7.31
N THR A 267 51.80 12.74 8.13
CA THR A 267 52.68 11.66 7.66
C THR A 267 51.86 10.43 7.24
N PRO A 268 52.38 9.58 6.34
CA PRO A 268 51.73 8.32 5.97
C PRO A 268 51.39 7.44 7.18
N GLU A 269 52.23 7.43 8.21
CA GLU A 269 52.01 6.73 9.47
C GLU A 269 50.79 7.27 10.22
N MET A 270 50.69 8.59 10.36
CA MET A 270 49.54 9.23 11.03
C MET A 270 48.24 8.98 10.26
N LYS A 271 48.27 9.03 8.92
CA LYS A 271 47.10 8.72 8.09
C LYS A 271 46.61 7.28 8.33
N ARG A 272 47.51 6.30 8.44
CA ARG A 272 47.16 4.90 8.76
C ARG A 272 46.58 4.71 10.16
N ILE A 273 47.04 5.50 11.14
CA ILE A 273 46.53 5.46 12.51
C ILE A 273 45.10 6.02 12.57
N ILE A 274 44.84 7.14 11.88
CA ILE A 274 43.53 7.82 11.91
C ILE A 274 42.52 7.13 10.98
N ALA A 275 42.95 6.61 9.82
CA ALA A 275 42.11 5.88 8.87
C ALA A 275 42.73 4.52 8.49
N PRO A 276 42.61 3.49 9.32
CA PRO A 276 43.15 2.16 9.03
C PRO A 276 42.49 1.51 7.79
N PRO A 277 43.19 0.59 7.08
CA PRO A 277 44.55 0.12 7.33
C PRO A 277 45.66 0.92 6.59
N ASP A 278 45.32 1.59 5.48
CA ASP A 278 46.28 2.19 4.55
C ASP A 278 46.27 3.73 4.56
N GLY A 279 45.38 4.37 5.33
CA GLY A 279 45.24 5.81 5.39
C GLY A 279 44.48 6.43 4.22
N ARG A 280 43.91 5.60 3.32
CA ARG A 280 43.23 6.06 2.11
C ARG A 280 41.76 6.36 2.38
N VAL A 281 41.46 7.63 2.63
CA VAL A 281 40.09 8.10 2.90
C VAL A 281 39.28 8.30 1.61
N PHE A 282 39.89 8.87 0.57
CA PHE A 282 39.24 9.22 -0.69
C PHE A 282 39.64 8.22 -1.79
N VAL A 283 38.64 7.64 -2.43
CA VAL A 283 38.82 6.64 -3.51
C VAL A 283 38.19 7.15 -4.81
N THR A 284 37.08 7.87 -4.70
CA THR A 284 36.39 8.50 -5.83
C THR A 284 37.15 9.75 -6.26
N SER A 285 37.42 9.86 -7.56
CA SER A 285 38.11 11.00 -8.14
C SER A 285 37.22 12.25 -8.17
N LEU A 286 37.82 13.44 -8.16
CA LEU A 286 37.07 14.68 -8.29
C LEU A 286 36.23 14.72 -9.57
N ALA A 287 36.76 14.20 -10.69
CA ALA A 287 36.02 14.15 -11.95
C ALA A 287 34.73 13.34 -11.84
N GLU A 288 34.76 12.19 -11.16
CA GLU A 288 33.56 11.38 -10.88
C GLU A 288 32.59 12.13 -9.97
N ILE A 289 33.07 12.80 -8.92
CA ILE A 289 32.22 13.60 -8.02
C ILE A 289 31.52 14.76 -8.77
N TRP A 290 32.23 15.45 -9.65
CA TRP A 290 31.66 16.53 -10.47
C TRP A 290 30.65 16.03 -11.50
N ALA A 291 30.76 14.77 -11.94
CA ALA A 291 29.83 14.14 -12.88
C ALA A 291 28.52 13.68 -12.22
N MET A 292 28.49 13.50 -10.89
CA MET A 292 27.28 13.12 -10.15
C MET A 292 26.20 14.19 -10.27
N ARG A 293 24.96 13.74 -10.54
CA ARG A 293 23.79 14.62 -10.72
C ARG A 293 22.84 14.59 -9.54
N ASP A 294 22.88 13.52 -8.76
CA ASP A 294 22.03 13.35 -7.59
C ASP A 294 22.80 13.73 -6.33
N LYS A 295 22.12 14.47 -5.45
CA LYS A 295 22.68 14.95 -4.19
C LYS A 295 23.06 13.78 -3.28
N GLU A 296 22.20 12.78 -3.26
CA GLU A 296 22.31 11.56 -2.45
C GLU A 296 23.59 10.79 -2.76
N ASP A 297 24.04 10.74 -4.04
CA ASP A 297 25.29 10.08 -4.43
C ASP A 297 26.49 10.73 -3.74
N VAL A 298 26.58 12.07 -3.78
CA VAL A 298 27.69 12.81 -3.17
C VAL A 298 27.64 12.70 -1.65
N GLN A 299 26.44 12.71 -1.06
CA GLN A 299 26.27 12.51 0.38
C GLN A 299 26.81 11.13 0.81
N GLU A 300 26.46 10.07 0.09
CA GLU A 300 26.97 8.72 0.38
C GLU A 300 28.49 8.65 0.32
N ARG A 301 29.13 9.29 -0.67
CA ARG A 301 30.61 9.34 -0.77
C ARG A 301 31.26 10.05 0.41
N ILE A 302 30.71 11.19 0.85
CA ILE A 302 31.24 11.91 2.01
C ILE A 302 31.06 11.07 3.29
N LEU A 303 29.89 10.44 3.47
CA LEU A 303 29.62 9.58 4.63
C LEU A 303 30.49 8.32 4.62
N GLU A 304 30.79 7.74 3.47
CA GLU A 304 31.76 6.66 3.30
C GLU A 304 33.16 7.09 3.74
N SER A 305 33.64 8.25 3.28
CA SER A 305 34.91 8.84 3.72
C SER A 305 34.96 9.03 5.24
N LEU A 306 33.90 9.56 5.86
CA LEU A 306 33.79 9.74 7.31
C LEU A 306 33.78 8.42 8.08
N SER A 307 33.13 7.39 7.55
CA SER A 307 33.03 6.09 8.21
C SER A 307 34.39 5.39 8.38
N LYS A 308 35.40 5.75 7.59
CA LYS A 308 36.75 5.18 7.72
C LYS A 308 37.42 5.56 9.04
N PHE A 309 37.08 6.70 9.64
CA PHE A 309 37.64 7.10 10.93
C PHE A 309 37.05 6.33 12.11
N THR A 310 35.84 5.77 11.96
CA THR A 310 35.12 5.12 13.08
C THR A 310 35.81 3.85 13.58
N HIS A 311 36.74 3.30 12.80
CA HIS A 311 37.47 2.07 13.12
C HIS A 311 38.79 2.35 13.86
N SER A 312 39.15 3.62 14.04
CA SER A 312 40.28 4.04 14.88
C SER A 312 39.79 4.28 16.31
N GLY A 313 40.67 4.14 17.30
CA GLY A 313 40.32 4.46 18.70
C GLY A 313 39.88 5.92 18.88
N ASP A 314 39.09 6.19 19.92
CA ASP A 314 38.33 7.45 20.10
C ASP A 314 39.13 8.74 19.86
N ALA A 315 40.37 8.82 20.36
CA ALA A 315 41.23 9.99 20.17
C ALA A 315 41.66 10.21 18.71
N ASN A 316 41.94 9.12 17.97
CA ASN A 316 42.35 9.19 16.57
C ASN A 316 41.14 9.49 15.66
N ALA A 317 39.98 8.93 15.99
CA ALA A 317 38.73 9.20 15.29
C ALA A 317 38.36 10.69 15.41
N GLY A 318 38.54 11.26 16.61
CA GLY A 318 38.34 12.69 16.87
C GLY A 318 39.15 13.59 15.95
N LEU A 319 40.43 13.30 15.72
CA LEU A 319 41.28 14.04 14.78
C LEU A 319 40.73 13.96 13.33
N GLY A 320 40.30 12.78 12.89
CA GLY A 320 39.66 12.61 11.58
C GLY A 320 38.40 13.46 11.43
N TYR A 321 37.55 13.50 12.45
CA TYR A 321 36.35 14.33 12.48
C TYR A 321 36.66 15.84 12.50
N MET A 322 37.71 16.24 13.22
CA MET A 322 38.18 17.63 13.21
C MET A 322 38.55 18.10 11.81
N TYR A 323 39.30 17.30 11.04
CA TYR A 323 39.66 17.64 9.66
C TYR A 323 38.44 17.75 8.74
N PHE A 324 37.43 16.91 8.95
CA PHE A 324 36.15 17.06 8.28
C PHE A 324 35.46 18.39 8.63
N LEU A 325 35.42 18.76 9.91
CA LEU A 325 34.79 20.01 10.37
C LEU A 325 35.49 21.26 9.82
N ILE A 326 36.81 21.22 9.62
CA ILE A 326 37.56 22.29 8.93
C ILE A 326 37.01 22.53 7.53
N ALA A 327 36.86 21.47 6.73
CA ALA A 327 36.29 21.57 5.39
C ALA A 327 34.80 21.93 5.43
N PHE A 328 34.05 21.36 6.38
CA PHE A 328 32.60 21.54 6.50
C PHE A 328 32.21 22.96 6.90
N GLY A 329 32.98 23.61 7.77
CA GLY A 329 32.79 25.01 8.15
C GLY A 329 32.82 25.98 6.96
N ARG A 330 33.60 25.68 5.90
CA ARG A 330 33.63 26.53 4.69
C ARG A 330 32.31 26.58 3.93
N TYR A 331 31.49 25.52 4.05
CA TYR A 331 30.26 25.36 3.26
C TYR A 331 28.98 25.34 4.09
N SER A 332 29.11 25.24 5.42
CA SER A 332 28.02 25.30 6.38
C SER A 332 28.28 26.41 7.39
N GLN A 333 27.57 27.53 7.22
CA GLN A 333 27.65 28.66 8.15
C GLN A 333 27.30 28.26 9.60
N PRO A 334 26.25 27.46 9.87
CA PRO A 334 25.99 26.97 11.23
C PRO A 334 27.15 26.17 11.82
N CYS A 335 27.81 25.32 11.02
CA CYS A 335 29.00 24.59 11.45
C CYS A 335 30.16 25.54 11.76
N TYR A 336 30.40 26.54 10.91
CA TYR A 336 31.45 27.53 11.15
C TYR A 336 31.23 28.28 12.46
N LEU A 337 30.00 28.74 12.72
CA LEU A 337 29.67 29.49 13.94
C LEU A 337 29.82 28.63 15.20
N ALA A 338 29.43 27.36 15.15
CA ALA A 338 29.58 26.43 16.28
C ALA A 338 31.05 26.15 16.65
N HIS A 339 31.97 26.36 15.71
CA HIS A 339 33.39 26.05 15.84
C HIS A 339 34.29 27.27 15.57
N CYS A 340 33.74 28.48 15.62
CA CYS A 340 34.41 29.68 15.14
C CYS A 340 35.69 30.02 15.92
N GLU A 341 35.76 29.64 17.20
CA GLU A 341 36.90 29.88 18.09
C GLU A 341 38.21 29.31 17.54
N TRP A 342 38.16 28.13 16.92
CA TRP A 342 39.35 27.46 16.39
C TRP A 342 39.36 27.43 14.85
N LEU A 343 38.21 27.50 14.19
CA LEU A 343 38.17 27.60 12.72
C LEU A 343 38.65 28.95 12.19
N SER A 344 38.46 30.05 12.94
CA SER A 344 38.94 31.37 12.53
C SER A 344 40.46 31.44 12.39
N ALA A 345 41.20 30.74 13.25
CA ALA A 345 42.66 30.65 13.23
C ALA A 345 43.22 29.79 12.08
N VAL A 346 42.41 28.91 11.49
CA VAL A 346 42.81 28.03 10.37
C VAL A 346 42.51 28.66 9.01
N HIS A 347 41.60 29.64 8.95
CA HIS A 347 41.16 30.30 7.73
C HIS A 347 41.72 31.73 7.56
N SER A 348 42.43 32.25 8.56
CA SER A 348 43.26 33.46 8.50
C SER A 348 44.62 33.15 7.89
#